data_AF-F7VAH1-F1
#
_entry.id   AF-F7VAH1-F1
#
_cell.length_a   1.000
_cell.length_b   1.000
_cell.length_c   1.000
_cell.angle_alpha   90.00
_cell.angle_beta   90.00
_cell.angle_gamma   90.00
#
_symmetry.space_group_name_H-M   'P 1'
#
loop_
_entity.id
_entity.type
_entity.pdbx_description
1 polymer ?
#
loop_
_entity_poly.entity_id
_entity_poly.type
_entity_poly.pdbx_seq_one_letter_code
_entity_poly.pdbx_strand_id
1 'polypeptide(L)'
;MIIGGVYFGYICGMNFWFPKVMGFKLNESWGIRAFWFWFVGFYFAFVPLYVVGFQGMTRRLNHYDNPAWHPWLLVAEVGAVLILFGIVCQLTQLYVSIRDRNLPQNRDVTGDPWNARSLEWSTSSPPPVYNFALVPHVHELDAFMHDKENGIDTRRAGGPYEAIHMPKNTAAGFLVGAFSLVLGFAAVWYIWWLAAIGLIGVIGTVIARSANKDIDFYIPAEEVARIENEHSRKLMAQAAE
;
A
#
# COMPACT_ATOMS: atom_id res chain seq x y z
N MET A 1 -14.71 13.42 -8.02
CA MET A 1 -13.27 13.13 -8.24
C MET A 1 -12.64 12.19 -7.21
N ILE A 2 -13.10 12.12 -5.95
CA ILE A 2 -12.49 11.24 -4.94
C ILE A 2 -12.60 9.75 -5.30
N ILE A 3 -13.81 9.22 -5.55
CA ILE A 3 -13.95 7.78 -5.86
C ILE A 3 -13.27 7.45 -7.19
N GLY A 4 -13.62 8.19 -8.24
CA GLY A 4 -13.06 8.03 -9.60
C GLY A 4 -11.53 8.06 -9.67
N GLY A 5 -10.88 9.01 -8.98
CA GLY A 5 -9.42 9.18 -9.04
C GLY A 5 -8.69 8.53 -7.87
N VAL A 6 -9.08 8.86 -6.63
CA VAL A 6 -8.35 8.45 -5.43
C VAL A 6 -8.60 6.98 -5.10
N TYR A 7 -9.87 6.56 -5.00
CA TYR A 7 -10.19 5.18 -4.61
C TYR A 7 -9.72 4.18 -5.68
N PHE A 8 -10.07 4.40 -6.96
CA PHE A 8 -9.58 3.51 -8.02
C PHE A 8 -8.07 3.53 -8.16
N GLY A 9 -7.40 4.68 -7.97
CA GLY A 9 -5.95 4.76 -7.92
C GLY A 9 -5.35 3.93 -6.79
N TYR A 10 -5.94 3.99 -5.58
CA TYR A 10 -5.52 3.19 -4.44
C TYR A 10 -5.68 1.69 -4.70
N ILE A 11 -6.81 1.25 -5.22
CA ILE A 11 -7.05 -0.17 -5.53
C ILE A 11 -6.13 -0.66 -6.66
N CYS A 12 -5.87 0.18 -7.67
CA CYS A 12 -4.90 -0.10 -8.72
C CYS A 12 -3.49 -0.31 -8.14
N GLY A 13 -3.01 0.65 -7.34
CA GLY A 13 -1.70 0.56 -6.68
C GLY A 13 -1.61 -0.64 -5.75
N MET A 14 -2.66 -0.92 -4.98
CA MET A 14 -2.71 -2.10 -4.11
C MET A 14 -2.56 -3.38 -4.92
N ASN A 15 -3.29 -3.57 -6.02
CA ASN A 15 -3.17 -4.79 -6.84
C ASN A 15 -1.81 -4.87 -7.56
N PHE A 16 -1.26 -3.74 -8.01
CA PHE A 16 0.01 -3.69 -8.70
C PHE A 16 1.19 -4.01 -7.77
N TRP A 17 1.30 -3.35 -6.61
CA TRP A 17 2.41 -3.54 -5.67
C TRP A 17 2.18 -4.64 -4.61
N PHE A 18 1.00 -5.30 -4.58
CA PHE A 18 0.74 -6.39 -3.62
C PHE A 18 1.84 -7.47 -3.61
N PRO A 19 2.29 -8.00 -4.77
CA PRO A 19 3.32 -9.03 -4.79
C PRO A 19 4.65 -8.53 -4.25
N LYS A 20 4.98 -7.26 -4.49
CA LYS A 20 6.22 -6.64 -4.01
C LYS A 20 6.26 -6.58 -2.48
N VAL A 21 5.12 -6.31 -1.83
CA VAL A 21 5.04 -6.22 -0.37
C VAL A 21 4.89 -7.59 0.28
N MET A 22 4.07 -8.48 -0.29
CA MET A 22 3.65 -9.72 0.37
C MET A 22 4.26 -11.00 -0.21
N GLY A 23 4.91 -10.93 -1.37
CA GLY A 23 5.52 -12.07 -2.07
C GLY A 23 4.52 -12.96 -2.85
N PHE A 24 3.28 -12.53 -3.03
CA PHE A 24 2.27 -13.25 -3.82
C PHE A 24 1.25 -12.32 -4.47
N LYS A 25 0.63 -12.76 -5.56
CA LYS A 25 -0.39 -12.03 -6.32
C LYS A 25 -1.78 -12.13 -5.72
N LEU A 26 -2.56 -11.07 -5.89
CA LEU A 26 -3.99 -11.11 -5.58
C LEU A 26 -4.77 -11.94 -6.61
N ASN A 27 -5.92 -12.47 -6.20
CA ASN A 27 -6.79 -13.26 -7.06
C ASN A 27 -7.44 -12.35 -8.09
N GLU A 28 -7.15 -12.58 -9.36
CA GLU A 28 -7.61 -11.73 -10.46
C GLU A 28 -9.13 -11.78 -10.65
N SER A 29 -9.73 -12.97 -10.55
CA SER A 29 -11.17 -13.13 -10.77
C SER A 29 -12.02 -12.32 -9.78
N TRP A 30 -11.64 -12.31 -8.50
CA TRP A 30 -12.32 -11.50 -7.49
C TRP A 30 -12.01 -10.01 -7.63
N GLY A 31 -10.80 -9.65 -8.08
CA GLY A 31 -10.43 -8.27 -8.39
C GLY A 31 -11.27 -7.69 -9.53
N ILE A 32 -11.46 -8.44 -10.62
CA ILE A 32 -12.30 -8.02 -11.76
C ILE A 32 -13.77 -7.87 -11.33
N ARG A 33 -14.30 -8.80 -10.52
CA ARG A 33 -15.65 -8.67 -9.96
C ARG A 33 -15.79 -7.41 -9.12
N ALA A 34 -14.86 -7.18 -8.20
CA ALA A 34 -14.84 -5.98 -7.36
C ALA A 34 -14.82 -4.71 -8.22
N PHE A 35 -13.96 -4.66 -9.25
CA PHE A 35 -13.88 -3.54 -10.19
C PHE A 35 -15.24 -3.26 -10.84
N TRP A 36 -15.90 -4.25 -11.42
CA TRP A 36 -17.18 -4.03 -12.11
C TRP A 36 -18.30 -3.56 -11.18
N PHE A 37 -18.41 -4.15 -9.99
CA PHE A 37 -19.38 -3.70 -8.99
C PHE A 37 -19.12 -2.26 -8.54
N TRP A 38 -17.86 -1.90 -8.31
CA TRP A 38 -17.49 -0.53 -7.98
C TRP A 38 -17.74 0.45 -9.12
N PHE A 39 -17.36 0.09 -10.34
CA PHE A 39 -17.49 0.93 -11.51
C PHE A 39 -18.95 1.19 -11.84
N VAL A 40 -19.75 0.13 -12.02
CA VAL A 40 -21.19 0.25 -12.32
C VAL A 40 -21.94 0.89 -11.15
N GLY A 41 -21.66 0.43 -9.92
CA GLY A 41 -22.28 0.97 -8.72
C GLY A 41 -22.02 2.47 -8.53
N PHE A 42 -20.80 2.95 -8.84
CA PHE A 42 -20.48 4.37 -8.81
C PHE A 42 -21.35 5.19 -9.78
N TYR A 43 -21.53 4.75 -11.02
CA TYR A 43 -22.39 5.48 -11.95
C TYR A 43 -23.85 5.49 -11.48
N PHE A 44 -24.38 4.35 -11.04
CA PHE A 44 -25.76 4.27 -10.53
C PHE A 44 -25.97 5.09 -9.26
N ALA A 45 -24.97 5.15 -8.37
CA ALA A 45 -25.07 5.89 -7.12
C ALA A 45 -25.00 7.41 -7.33
N PHE A 46 -24.11 7.88 -8.21
CA PHE A 46 -23.77 9.30 -8.29
C PHE A 46 -24.32 10.03 -9.50
N VAL A 47 -24.61 9.37 -10.62
CA VAL A 47 -25.22 10.04 -11.80
C VAL A 47 -26.62 10.60 -11.48
N PRO A 48 -27.52 9.85 -10.82
CA PRO A 48 -28.84 10.37 -10.46
C PRO A 48 -28.78 11.63 -9.58
N LEU A 49 -27.71 11.76 -8.78
CA LEU A 49 -27.51 12.92 -7.91
C LEU A 49 -27.27 14.22 -8.70
N TYR A 50 -26.69 14.14 -9.91
CA TYR A 50 -26.62 15.30 -10.79
C TYR A 50 -28.02 15.72 -11.26
N VAL A 51 -28.87 14.75 -11.61
CA VAL A 51 -30.25 15.02 -12.08
C VAL A 51 -31.06 15.70 -10.99
N VAL A 52 -31.12 15.14 -9.78
CA VAL A 52 -31.86 15.76 -8.68
C VAL A 52 -31.23 17.07 -8.22
N GLY A 53 -29.90 17.21 -8.34
CA GLY A 53 -29.20 18.47 -8.11
C GLY A 53 -29.65 19.57 -9.08
N PHE A 54 -29.79 19.26 -10.38
CA PHE A 54 -30.37 20.18 -11.36
C PHE A 54 -31.85 20.46 -11.12
N GLN A 55 -32.58 19.53 -10.50
CA GLN A 55 -33.96 19.73 -10.05
C GLN A 55 -34.08 20.49 -8.72
N GLY A 56 -32.97 21.03 -8.19
CA GLY A 56 -32.96 21.89 -7.00
C GLY A 56 -32.89 21.16 -5.66
N MET A 57 -32.62 19.84 -5.64
CA MET A 57 -32.38 19.12 -4.39
C MET A 57 -31.12 19.65 -3.71
N THR A 58 -31.26 20.16 -2.48
CA THR A 58 -30.13 20.71 -1.71
C THR A 58 -29.45 19.63 -0.87
N ARG A 59 -28.19 19.88 -0.48
CA ARG A 59 -27.38 18.96 0.32
C ARG A 59 -27.87 18.87 1.77
N ARG A 60 -27.62 17.72 2.41
CA ARG A 60 -27.82 17.47 3.85
C ARG A 60 -29.28 17.55 4.32
N LEU A 61 -30.21 17.19 3.43
CA LEU A 61 -31.60 16.97 3.80
C LEU A 61 -31.75 15.56 4.38
N ASN A 62 -32.40 15.46 5.54
CA ASN A 62 -32.75 14.16 6.15
C ASN A 62 -34.13 13.66 5.71
N HIS A 63 -34.94 14.56 5.15
CA HIS A 63 -36.27 14.29 4.63
C HIS A 63 -36.51 15.16 3.38
N TYR A 64 -37.35 14.70 2.46
CA TYR A 64 -37.71 15.44 1.26
C TYR A 64 -39.19 15.25 0.93
N ASP A 65 -39.86 16.34 0.58
CA ASP A 65 -41.29 16.36 0.26
C ASP A 65 -41.57 16.26 -1.24
N ASN A 66 -40.55 16.46 -2.10
CA ASN A 66 -40.71 16.46 -3.55
C ASN A 66 -40.73 15.02 -4.10
N PRO A 67 -41.89 14.52 -4.61
CA PRO A 67 -41.99 13.13 -5.08
C PRO A 67 -41.16 12.86 -6.35
N ALA A 68 -40.84 13.89 -7.13
CA ALA A 68 -40.08 13.74 -8.38
C ALA A 68 -38.62 13.28 -8.15
N TRP A 69 -38.08 13.53 -6.97
CA TRP A 69 -36.72 13.08 -6.60
C TRP A 69 -36.68 11.60 -6.21
N HIS A 70 -37.79 11.05 -5.74
CA HIS A 70 -37.84 9.71 -5.14
C HIS A 70 -37.32 8.60 -6.08
N PRO A 71 -37.76 8.52 -7.37
CA PRO A 71 -37.26 7.47 -8.26
C PRO A 71 -35.74 7.53 -8.48
N TRP A 72 -35.17 8.74 -8.58
CA TRP A 72 -33.73 8.93 -8.76
C TRP A 72 -32.94 8.53 -7.52
N LEU A 73 -33.48 8.79 -6.34
CA LEU A 73 -32.86 8.38 -5.08
C LEU A 73 -32.91 6.86 -4.89
N LEU A 74 -33.97 6.18 -5.34
CA LEU A 74 -34.01 4.71 -5.37
C LEU A 74 -32.95 4.12 -6.31
N VAL A 75 -32.74 4.72 -7.49
CA VAL A 75 -31.65 4.31 -8.39
C VAL A 75 -30.29 4.53 -7.73
N ALA A 76 -30.10 5.65 -7.04
CA ALA A 76 -28.88 5.93 -6.30
C ALA A 76 -28.64 4.91 -5.18
N GLU A 77 -29.69 4.49 -4.48
CA GLU A 77 -29.64 3.44 -3.45
C GLU A 77 -29.23 2.09 -4.03
N VAL A 78 -29.79 1.69 -5.18
CA VAL A 78 -29.35 0.48 -5.90
C VAL A 78 -27.87 0.56 -6.24
N GLY A 79 -27.38 1.72 -6.69
CA GLY A 79 -25.96 1.97 -6.90
C GLY A 79 -25.12 1.75 -5.64
N ALA A 80 -25.59 2.21 -4.48
CA ALA A 80 -24.91 1.99 -3.20
C ALA A 80 -24.86 0.50 -2.82
N VAL A 81 -25.93 -0.27 -3.07
CA VAL A 81 -25.95 -1.73 -2.87
C VAL A 81 -24.96 -2.44 -3.79
N LEU A 82 -24.83 -2.00 -5.06
CA LEU A 82 -23.81 -2.54 -5.97
C LEU A 82 -22.39 -2.27 -5.45
N ILE A 83 -22.13 -1.07 -4.91
CA ILE A 83 -20.84 -0.74 -4.28
C ILE A 83 -20.59 -1.64 -3.06
N LEU A 84 -21.61 -1.93 -2.24
CA LEU A 84 -21.48 -2.87 -1.13
C LEU A 84 -21.02 -4.26 -1.61
N PHE A 85 -21.58 -4.79 -2.69
CA PHE A 85 -21.09 -6.03 -3.29
C PHE A 85 -19.66 -5.92 -3.80
N GLY A 86 -19.27 -4.76 -4.34
CA GLY A 86 -17.88 -4.46 -4.69
C GLY A 86 -16.93 -4.54 -3.50
N ILE A 87 -17.32 -4.00 -2.34
CA ILE A 87 -16.57 -4.09 -1.09
C ILE A 87 -16.44 -5.55 -0.65
N VAL A 88 -17.54 -6.32 -0.67
CA VAL A 88 -17.53 -7.74 -0.29
C VAL A 88 -16.61 -8.54 -1.21
N CYS A 89 -16.65 -8.29 -2.54
CA CYS A 89 -15.74 -8.91 -3.49
C CYS A 89 -14.27 -8.57 -3.19
N GLN A 90 -13.96 -7.31 -2.83
CA GLN A 90 -12.61 -6.87 -2.49
C GLN A 90 -12.08 -7.55 -1.22
N LEU A 91 -12.91 -7.66 -0.18
CA LEU A 91 -12.56 -8.39 1.05
C LEU A 91 -12.36 -9.89 0.77
N THR A 92 -13.22 -10.45 -0.09
CA THR A 92 -13.10 -11.85 -0.52
C THR A 92 -11.82 -12.09 -1.30
N GLN A 93 -11.44 -11.16 -2.20
CA GLN A 93 -10.17 -11.19 -2.93
C GLN A 93 -8.99 -11.31 -1.96
N LEU A 94 -8.93 -10.44 -0.96
CA LEU A 94 -7.87 -10.46 0.06
C LEU A 94 -7.86 -11.79 0.82
N TYR A 95 -9.02 -12.25 1.28
CA TYR A 95 -9.14 -13.49 2.02
C TYR A 95 -8.65 -14.71 1.23
N VAL A 96 -9.13 -14.90 0.00
CA VAL A 96 -8.73 -16.06 -0.82
C VAL A 96 -7.25 -15.99 -1.20
N SER A 97 -6.72 -14.79 -1.47
CA SER A 97 -5.31 -14.61 -1.79
C SER A 97 -4.39 -14.92 -0.61
N ILE A 98 -4.78 -14.53 0.61
CA ILE A 98 -4.01 -14.86 1.82
C ILE A 98 -4.09 -16.36 2.11
N ARG A 99 -5.27 -16.96 1.99
CA ARG A 99 -5.46 -18.40 2.18
C ARG A 99 -4.60 -19.21 1.21
N ASP A 100 -4.58 -18.80 -0.06
CA ASP A 100 -3.96 -19.53 -1.16
C ASP A 100 -2.54 -19.00 -1.49
N ARG A 101 -1.92 -18.26 -0.56
CA ARG A 101 -0.61 -17.60 -0.75
C ARG A 101 0.55 -18.55 -1.04
N ASN A 102 0.45 -19.80 -0.56
CA ASN A 102 1.51 -20.80 -0.70
C ASN A 102 1.43 -21.56 -2.04
N LEU A 103 0.38 -21.36 -2.83
CA LEU A 103 0.24 -22.01 -4.13
C LEU A 103 1.33 -21.49 -5.09
N PRO A 104 2.06 -22.37 -5.81
CA PRO A 104 3.15 -21.97 -6.68
C PRO A 104 2.77 -20.88 -7.69
N GLN A 105 1.57 -20.96 -8.28
CA GLN A 105 1.08 -19.99 -9.27
C GLN A 105 0.85 -18.58 -8.74
N ASN A 106 0.67 -18.43 -7.42
CA ASN A 106 0.40 -17.14 -6.79
C ASN A 106 1.66 -16.46 -6.31
N ARG A 107 2.71 -17.22 -5.99
CA ARG A 107 3.95 -16.66 -5.42
C ARG A 107 4.72 -15.88 -6.46
N ASP A 108 5.26 -14.75 -6.04
CA ASP A 108 6.26 -14.02 -6.80
C ASP A 108 7.65 -14.50 -6.38
N VAL A 109 8.27 -15.29 -7.24
CA VAL A 109 9.61 -15.87 -7.03
C VAL A 109 10.69 -15.10 -7.80
N THR A 110 10.31 -14.31 -8.82
CA THR A 110 11.24 -13.53 -9.65
C THR A 110 11.54 -12.15 -9.09
N GLY A 111 10.60 -11.58 -8.32
CA GLY A 111 10.62 -10.17 -7.98
C GLY A 111 9.98 -9.26 -9.05
N ASP A 112 9.62 -9.81 -10.21
CA ASP A 112 8.97 -9.12 -11.33
C ASP A 112 7.83 -10.00 -11.91
N PRO A 113 6.63 -9.97 -11.30
CA PRO A 113 5.49 -10.77 -11.73
C PRO A 113 4.75 -10.15 -12.92
N TRP A 114 5.07 -8.91 -13.30
CA TRP A 114 4.33 -8.12 -14.30
C TRP A 114 5.16 -7.80 -15.55
N ASN A 115 6.42 -8.24 -15.60
CA ASN A 115 7.40 -7.76 -16.57
C ASN A 115 7.50 -6.21 -16.57
N ALA A 116 7.58 -5.63 -15.38
CA ALA A 116 7.55 -4.19 -15.16
C ALA A 116 8.89 -3.50 -15.49
N ARG A 117 8.91 -2.16 -15.50
CA ARG A 117 10.00 -1.37 -16.11
C ARG A 117 10.93 -0.68 -15.13
N SER A 118 10.45 -0.46 -13.91
CA SER A 118 11.10 0.36 -12.90
C SER A 118 11.89 -0.48 -11.89
N LEU A 119 12.80 0.17 -11.17
CA LEU A 119 13.80 -0.48 -10.31
C LEU A 119 13.22 -1.25 -9.13
N GLU A 120 12.01 -0.93 -8.64
CA GLU A 120 11.42 -1.71 -7.55
C GLU A 120 11.18 -3.18 -7.95
N TRP A 121 11.10 -3.47 -9.26
CA TRP A 121 10.94 -4.82 -9.80
C TRP A 121 12.27 -5.53 -10.06
N SER A 122 13.40 -4.83 -9.89
CA SER A 122 14.73 -5.45 -9.90
C SER A 122 15.17 -5.98 -8.54
N THR A 123 14.33 -5.90 -7.50
CA THR A 123 14.58 -6.52 -6.19
C THR A 123 13.74 -7.78 -5.98
N SER A 124 14.07 -8.57 -4.95
CA SER A 124 13.21 -9.67 -4.51
C SER A 124 11.81 -9.19 -4.06
N SER A 125 10.89 -10.14 -3.94
CA SER A 125 9.54 -9.93 -3.41
C SER A 125 9.29 -10.90 -2.24
N PRO A 126 9.18 -10.41 -0.99
CA PRO A 126 9.42 -9.04 -0.54
C PRO A 126 10.90 -8.59 -0.68
N PRO A 127 11.17 -7.28 -0.76
CA PRO A 127 12.53 -6.76 -0.82
C PRO A 127 13.28 -7.00 0.51
N PRO A 128 14.62 -7.10 0.48
CA PRO A 128 15.42 -7.12 1.70
C PRO A 128 15.33 -5.78 2.43
N VAL A 129 15.67 -5.76 3.72
CA VAL A 129 15.56 -4.56 4.56
C VAL A 129 16.34 -3.35 4.06
N TYR A 130 17.40 -3.59 3.27
CA TYR A 130 18.26 -2.57 2.65
C TYR A 130 17.85 -2.19 1.23
N ASN A 131 16.77 -2.77 0.68
CA ASN A 131 16.31 -2.67 -0.71
C ASN A 131 17.32 -3.18 -1.77
N PHE A 132 18.44 -2.49 -1.95
CA PHE A 132 19.48 -2.81 -2.93
C PHE A 132 20.82 -3.03 -2.23
N ALA A 133 21.46 -4.18 -2.50
CA ALA A 133 22.79 -4.46 -1.95
C ALA A 133 23.88 -3.58 -2.59
N LEU A 134 23.72 -3.27 -3.88
CA LEU A 134 24.56 -2.36 -4.65
C LEU A 134 23.66 -1.26 -5.22
N VAL A 135 24.06 0.00 -5.07
CA VAL A 135 23.27 1.14 -5.57
C VAL A 135 23.20 1.05 -7.10
N PRO A 136 21.99 1.00 -7.70
CA PRO A 136 21.85 0.87 -9.14
C PRO A 136 22.34 2.15 -9.84
N HIS A 137 23.13 1.99 -10.90
CA HIS A 137 23.53 3.08 -11.78
C HIS A 137 22.50 3.24 -12.90
N VAL A 138 21.79 4.37 -12.90
CA VAL A 138 20.68 4.64 -13.83
C VAL A 138 21.20 5.38 -15.05
N HIS A 139 20.99 4.80 -16.24
CA HIS A 139 21.37 5.40 -17.52
C HIS A 139 20.17 5.91 -18.33
N GLU A 140 18.98 5.35 -18.11
CA GLU A 140 17.75 5.68 -18.83
C GLU A 140 16.55 5.82 -17.88
N LEU A 141 15.43 6.33 -18.40
CA LEU A 141 14.20 6.54 -17.63
C LEU A 141 13.63 5.20 -17.10
N ASP A 142 13.56 4.18 -17.96
CA ASP A 142 13.09 2.83 -17.64
C ASP A 142 14.30 1.89 -17.43
N ALA A 143 15.13 2.17 -16.42
CA ALA A 143 16.41 1.49 -16.19
C ALA A 143 16.32 -0.05 -16.17
N PHE A 144 15.33 -0.60 -15.46
CA PHE A 144 15.20 -2.06 -15.37
C PHE A 144 14.68 -2.70 -16.67
N MET A 145 13.89 -1.97 -17.47
CA MET A 145 13.51 -2.45 -18.81
C MET A 145 14.72 -2.48 -19.74
N HIS A 146 15.51 -1.41 -19.75
CA HIS A 146 16.73 -1.31 -20.55
C HIS A 146 17.72 -2.45 -20.22
N ASP A 147 17.92 -2.71 -18.93
CA ASP A 147 18.78 -3.82 -18.47
C ASP A 147 18.28 -5.17 -19.01
N LYS A 148 16.96 -5.44 -18.92
CA LYS A 148 16.36 -6.67 -19.44
C LYS A 148 16.51 -6.83 -20.96
N GLU A 149 16.30 -5.76 -21.73
CA GLU A 149 16.42 -5.78 -23.19
C GLU A 149 17.86 -6.03 -23.66
N ASN A 150 18.84 -5.54 -22.91
CA ASN A 150 20.27 -5.74 -23.20
C ASN A 150 20.85 -7.02 -22.56
N GLY A 151 20.01 -7.84 -21.91
CA GLY A 151 20.43 -9.10 -21.27
C GLY A 151 21.28 -8.91 -20.00
N ILE A 152 21.23 -7.71 -19.39
CA ILE A 152 21.90 -7.38 -18.14
C ILE A 152 20.95 -7.74 -16.99
N ASP A 153 21.29 -8.75 -16.19
CA ASP A 153 20.50 -9.11 -15.00
C ASP A 153 21.20 -8.63 -13.73
N THR A 154 20.82 -7.42 -13.28
CA THR A 154 21.36 -6.79 -12.06
C THR A 154 21.05 -7.59 -10.79
N ARG A 155 20.05 -8.48 -10.81
CA ARG A 155 19.70 -9.40 -9.70
C ARG A 155 20.68 -10.56 -9.51
N ARG A 156 21.55 -10.80 -10.50
CA ARG A 156 22.55 -11.87 -10.48
C ARG A 156 23.97 -11.35 -10.27
N ALA A 157 24.13 -10.04 -10.11
CA ALA A 157 25.44 -9.41 -10.01
C ALA A 157 26.09 -9.77 -8.66
N GLY A 158 26.92 -10.81 -8.66
CA GLY A 158 27.79 -11.19 -7.53
C GLY A 158 28.96 -10.22 -7.36
N GLY A 159 28.66 -8.97 -7.02
CA GLY A 159 29.67 -7.95 -6.74
C GLY A 159 30.28 -8.07 -5.35
N PRO A 160 31.38 -7.34 -5.05
CA PRO A 160 31.87 -7.22 -3.69
C PRO A 160 30.80 -6.52 -2.83
N TYR A 161 30.21 -7.27 -1.89
CA TYR A 161 29.25 -6.70 -0.95
C TYR A 161 29.98 -5.93 0.13
N GLU A 162 29.45 -4.76 0.48
CA GLU A 162 29.95 -3.94 1.58
C GLU A 162 28.99 -3.97 2.76
N ALA A 163 29.46 -3.54 3.93
CA ALA A 163 28.60 -3.42 5.09
C ALA A 163 27.62 -2.24 4.91
N ILE A 164 26.31 -2.50 5.06
CA ILE A 164 25.26 -1.51 4.82
C ILE A 164 24.85 -0.86 6.14
N HIS A 165 24.89 0.46 6.20
CA HIS A 165 24.40 1.26 7.33
C HIS A 165 22.88 1.32 7.36
N MET A 166 22.26 0.99 8.49
CA MET A 166 20.81 0.94 8.66
C MET A 166 20.37 1.61 9.97
N PRO A 167 19.22 2.32 9.97
CA PRO A 167 18.65 2.88 11.18
C PRO A 167 18.02 1.81 12.07
N LYS A 168 18.17 1.94 13.39
CA LYS A 168 17.48 1.09 14.38
C LYS A 168 16.02 1.49 14.55
N ASN A 169 15.18 0.51 14.88
CA ASN A 169 13.80 0.76 15.28
C ASN A 169 13.73 1.58 16.58
N THR A 170 12.72 2.44 16.69
CA THR A 170 12.49 3.27 17.88
C THR A 170 11.01 3.38 18.21
N ALA A 171 10.68 3.31 19.50
CA ALA A 171 9.33 3.53 19.99
C ALA A 171 8.98 5.02 20.16
N ALA A 172 9.95 5.93 19.97
CA ALA A 172 9.75 7.36 20.23
C ALA A 172 8.58 7.94 19.43
N GLY A 173 8.43 7.58 18.14
CA GLY A 173 7.30 8.03 17.33
C GLY A 173 5.95 7.54 17.84
N PHE A 174 5.88 6.28 18.28
CA PHE A 174 4.66 5.71 18.88
C PHE A 174 4.30 6.42 20.18
N LEU A 175 5.28 6.67 21.06
CA LEU A 175 5.07 7.37 22.32
C LEU A 175 4.63 8.82 22.11
N VAL A 176 5.24 9.54 21.17
CA VAL A 176 4.78 10.89 20.78
C VAL A 176 3.34 10.84 20.28
N GLY A 177 2.97 9.87 19.45
CA GLY A 177 1.59 9.67 18.99
C GLY A 177 0.62 9.40 20.15
N ALA A 178 0.99 8.53 21.09
CA ALA A 178 0.16 8.21 22.26
C ALA A 178 -0.04 9.42 23.18
N PHE A 179 1.01 10.18 23.48
CA PHE A 179 0.89 11.40 24.27
C PHE A 179 0.12 12.51 23.54
N SER A 180 0.26 12.60 22.22
CA SER A 180 -0.52 13.53 21.38
C SER A 180 -2.00 13.19 21.39
N LEU A 181 -2.35 11.89 21.40
CA LEU A 181 -3.72 11.43 21.56
C LEU A 181 -4.29 11.83 22.93
N VAL A 182 -3.54 11.60 24.01
CA VAL A 182 -3.93 12.01 25.36
C VAL A 182 -4.13 13.53 25.45
N LEU A 183 -3.19 14.31 24.89
CA LEU A 183 -3.28 15.76 24.82
C LEU A 183 -4.53 16.23 24.08
N GLY A 184 -4.77 15.68 22.88
CA GLY A 184 -5.93 16.03 22.05
C GLY A 184 -7.25 15.69 22.74
N PHE A 185 -7.36 14.48 23.29
CA PHE A 185 -8.54 14.07 24.06
C PHE A 185 -8.77 14.99 25.26
N ALA A 186 -7.73 15.22 26.08
CA ALA A 186 -7.83 16.05 27.26
C ALA A 186 -8.22 17.50 26.93
N ALA A 187 -7.69 18.07 25.86
CA ALA A 187 -8.02 19.42 25.41
C ALA A 187 -9.49 19.54 24.95
N VAL A 188 -10.01 18.55 24.21
CA VAL A 188 -11.42 18.51 23.78
C VAL A 188 -12.37 18.47 24.98
N TRP A 189 -12.01 17.74 26.04
CA TRP A 189 -12.82 17.58 27.25
C TRP A 189 -12.47 18.57 28.38
N TYR A 190 -11.68 19.61 28.10
CA TYR A 190 -11.26 20.63 29.08
C TYR A 190 -10.54 20.06 30.33
N ILE A 191 -9.88 18.91 30.21
CA ILE A 191 -9.12 18.26 31.28
C ILE A 191 -7.67 18.80 31.28
N TRP A 192 -7.49 20.05 31.72
CA TRP A 192 -6.24 20.78 31.53
C TRP A 192 -5.01 20.17 32.20
N TRP A 193 -5.16 19.53 33.36
CA TRP A 193 -4.03 18.84 34.02
C TRP A 193 -3.53 17.67 33.18
N LEU A 194 -4.43 16.93 32.54
CA LEU A 194 -4.10 15.80 31.68
C LEU A 194 -3.52 16.27 30.34
N ALA A 195 -4.03 17.39 29.81
CA ALA A 195 -3.45 18.04 28.64
C ALA A 195 -2.00 18.47 28.91
N ALA A 196 -1.72 19.04 30.09
CA ALA A 196 -0.35 19.38 30.49
C ALA A 196 0.54 18.14 30.55
N ILE A 197 0.07 17.01 31.11
CA ILE A 197 0.81 15.74 31.12
C ILE A 197 1.09 15.24 29.70
N GLY A 198 0.09 15.28 28.81
CA GLY A 198 0.26 14.88 27.41
C GLY A 198 1.32 15.73 26.71
N LEU A 199 1.28 17.05 26.89
CA LEU A 199 2.28 17.95 26.31
C LEU A 199 3.69 17.70 26.86
N ILE A 200 3.82 17.53 28.18
CA ILE A 200 5.10 17.20 28.82
C ILE A 200 5.61 15.84 28.30
N GLY A 201 4.73 14.85 28.12
CA GLY A 201 5.08 13.55 27.57
C GLY A 201 5.60 13.63 26.14
N VAL A 202 4.99 14.45 25.27
CA VAL A 202 5.49 14.70 23.91
C VAL A 202 6.89 15.33 23.96
N ILE A 203 7.04 16.46 24.67
CA ILE A 203 8.30 17.20 24.75
C ILE A 203 9.41 16.31 25.36
N GLY A 204 9.10 15.63 26.47
CA GLY A 204 10.02 14.74 27.15
C GLY A 204 10.50 13.58 26.27
N THR A 205 9.58 12.98 25.49
CA THR A 205 9.95 11.91 24.54
C THR A 205 10.88 12.41 23.44
N VAL A 206 10.62 13.59 22.89
CA VAL A 206 11.48 14.21 21.86
C VAL A 206 12.86 14.53 22.41
N ILE A 207 12.95 15.12 23.61
CA ILE A 207 14.22 15.39 24.28
C ILE A 207 14.99 14.09 24.53
N ALA A 208 14.35 13.07 25.09
CA ALA A 208 14.97 11.78 25.36
C ALA A 208 15.48 11.11 24.07
N ARG A 209 14.71 11.18 22.97
CA ARG A 209 15.14 10.65 21.68
C ARG A 209 16.31 11.43 21.10
N SER A 210 16.30 12.76 21.21
CA SER A 210 17.38 13.62 20.72
C SER A 210 18.70 13.40 21.46
N ALA A 211 18.64 12.95 22.72
CA ALA A 211 19.83 12.64 23.52
C ALA A 211 20.43 11.26 23.20
N ASN A 212 19.67 10.36 22.57
CA ASN A 212 20.13 9.01 22.24
C ASN A 212 21.00 9.04 20.96
N LYS A 213 22.27 8.62 21.10
CA LYS A 213 23.23 8.53 20.00
C LYS A 213 23.31 7.14 19.35
N ASP A 214 22.78 6.11 20.01
CA ASP A 214 22.77 4.74 19.48
C ASP A 214 21.55 4.56 18.56
N ILE A 215 21.66 5.03 17.32
CA ILE A 215 20.53 5.13 16.38
C ILE A 215 20.66 4.23 15.16
N ASP A 216 21.83 3.65 14.94
CA ASP A 216 22.21 2.98 13.72
C ASP A 216 23.01 1.70 13.99
N PHE A 217 23.03 0.82 13.00
CA PHE A 217 23.80 -0.40 13.00
C PHE A 217 24.27 -0.72 11.59
N TYR A 218 25.23 -1.63 11.46
CA TYR A 218 25.70 -2.12 10.16
C TYR A 218 25.26 -3.55 9.96
N ILE A 219 24.74 -3.85 8.77
CA ILE A 219 24.55 -5.22 8.29
C ILE A 219 25.88 -5.67 7.69
N PRO A 220 26.50 -6.75 8.20
CA PRO A 220 27.78 -7.23 7.67
C PRO A 220 27.68 -7.67 6.20
N ALA A 221 28.75 -7.47 5.44
CA ALA A 221 28.84 -7.87 4.03
C ALA A 221 28.56 -9.36 3.80
N GLU A 222 28.95 -10.23 4.74
CA GLU A 222 28.68 -11.67 4.68
C GLU A 222 27.17 -11.98 4.72
N GLU A 223 26.42 -11.24 5.53
CA GLU A 223 24.97 -11.42 5.64
C GLU A 223 24.26 -10.91 4.37
N VAL A 224 24.69 -9.77 3.82
CA VAL A 224 24.20 -9.28 2.52
C VAL A 224 24.47 -10.31 1.43
N ALA A 225 25.70 -10.84 1.35
CA ALA A 225 26.07 -11.85 0.38
C ALA A 225 25.20 -13.13 0.51
N ARG A 226 24.91 -13.55 1.75
CA ARG A 226 24.05 -14.71 2.01
C ARG A 226 22.64 -14.52 1.44
N ILE A 227 22.03 -13.36 1.69
CA ILE A 227 20.68 -13.01 1.24
C ILE A 227 20.62 -12.92 -0.29
N GLU A 228 21.55 -12.19 -0.91
CA GLU A 228 21.58 -12.03 -2.37
C GLU A 228 21.83 -13.37 -3.08
N ASN A 229 22.78 -14.17 -2.58
CA ASN A 229 23.05 -15.50 -3.15
C ASN A 229 21.86 -16.47 -2.99
N GLU A 230 21.02 -16.32 -1.97
CA GLU A 230 19.78 -17.08 -1.85
C GLU A 230 18.76 -16.64 -2.91
N HIS A 231 18.61 -15.34 -3.13
CA HIS A 231 17.72 -14.80 -4.16
C HIS A 231 18.17 -15.22 -5.57
N SER A 232 19.44 -15.05 -5.91
CA SER A 232 19.97 -15.47 -7.22
C SER A 232 19.82 -16.98 -7.44
N ARG A 233 19.97 -17.81 -6.39
CA ARG A 233 19.71 -19.26 -6.47
C ARG A 233 18.24 -19.57 -6.80
N LYS A 234 17.29 -18.87 -6.17
CA LYS A 234 15.84 -19.03 -6.48
C LYS A 234 15.54 -18.62 -7.92
N LEU A 235 16.14 -17.54 -8.40
CA LEU A 235 16.00 -17.08 -9.79
C LEU A 235 16.55 -18.10 -10.79
N MET A 236 17.72 -18.69 -10.50
CA MET A 236 18.31 -19.72 -11.37
C MET A 236 17.49 -21.00 -11.40
N ALA A 237 16.97 -21.45 -10.26
CA ALA A 237 16.11 -22.63 -10.18
C ALA A 237 14.85 -22.46 -11.05
N GLN A 238 14.24 -21.27 -11.04
CA GLN A 238 13.06 -20.99 -11.85
C GLN A 238 13.38 -20.86 -13.35
N ALA A 239 14.55 -20.31 -13.72
CA ALA A 239 14.96 -20.22 -15.12
C ALA A 239 15.30 -21.59 -15.74
N ALA A 240 15.48 -22.63 -14.91
CA ALA A 240 15.76 -23.99 -15.34
C ALA A 240 14.50 -24.87 -15.49
N GLU A 241 13.35 -24.43 -14.98
CA GLU A 241 12.02 -25.04 -15.17
C GLU A 241 11.35 -24.52 -16.45
#